data_AF-A0A840PAU6-F1
#
_entry.id   AF-A0A840PAU6-F1
#
_cell.length_a   1.000
_cell.length_b   1.000
_cell.length_c   1.000
_cell.angle_alpha   90.00
_cell.angle_beta   90.00
_cell.angle_gamma   90.00
#
_symmetry.space_group_name_H-M   'P 1'
#
loop_
_entity.id
_entity.type
_entity.pdbx_description
1 polymer ?
#
loop_
_entity_poly.entity_id
_entity_poly.type
_entity_poly.pdbx_seq_one_letter_code
_entity_poly.pdbx_strand_id
1 'polypeptide(L)'
;MITDDDYLYYAGRALDGMAAIVAGLGDDLANVRPPLPGANSPYALLTHCLGVVSYWAGHLVAGRGIARDRDAEFTAAGPVGPLLEEVAAARARLAEDVRAADPAARLRGTPSPAFLGPDRELTQGSALMHVYEELAQHHGQMEILRDAILAGQRAEATP
;
A
#
# COMPACT_ATOMS: atom_id res chain seq x y z
N MET A 1 -17.48 -18.28 -3.81
CA MET A 1 -17.12 -17.46 -2.63
C MET A 1 -15.62 -17.19 -2.73
N ILE A 2 -15.16 -15.96 -2.49
CA ILE A 2 -13.72 -15.64 -2.49
C ILE A 2 -13.11 -16.25 -1.23
N THR A 3 -12.01 -16.99 -1.37
CA THR A 3 -11.29 -17.56 -0.22
C THR A 3 -10.24 -16.59 0.32
N ASP A 4 -9.79 -16.81 1.55
CA ASP A 4 -8.67 -16.07 2.14
C ASP A 4 -7.42 -16.17 1.28
N ASP A 5 -7.14 -17.35 0.72
CA ASP A 5 -5.99 -17.59 -0.15
C ASP A 5 -6.10 -16.82 -1.47
N ASP A 6 -7.30 -16.74 -2.08
CA ASP A 6 -7.52 -15.91 -3.25
C ASP A 6 -7.22 -14.44 -2.93
N TYR A 7 -7.82 -13.92 -1.85
CA TYR A 7 -7.61 -12.53 -1.43
C TYR A 7 -6.13 -12.22 -1.18
N LEU A 8 -5.46 -13.06 -0.38
CA LEU A 8 -4.05 -12.89 -0.03
C LEU A 8 -3.14 -13.00 -1.25
N TYR A 9 -3.48 -13.85 -2.22
CA TYR A 9 -2.74 -13.94 -3.47
C TYR A 9 -2.86 -12.64 -4.28
N TYR A 10 -4.07 -12.06 -4.41
CA TYR A 10 -4.25 -10.82 -5.18
C TYR A 10 -3.67 -9.58 -4.49
N ALA A 11 -3.93 -9.40 -3.19
CA ALA A 11 -3.35 -8.31 -2.42
C ALA A 11 -1.82 -8.44 -2.31
N GLY A 12 -1.33 -9.66 -2.07
CA GLY A 12 0.10 -9.96 -2.02
C GLY A 12 0.80 -9.66 -3.33
N ARG A 13 0.23 -10.04 -4.49
CA ARG A 13 0.82 -9.72 -5.80
C ARG A 13 1.03 -8.22 -6.00
N ALA A 14 0.05 -7.40 -5.62
CA ALA A 14 0.16 -5.95 -5.78
C ALA A 14 1.25 -5.38 -4.87
N LEU A 15 1.30 -5.81 -3.60
CA LEU A 15 2.31 -5.36 -2.65
C LEU A 15 3.73 -5.83 -3.01
N ASP A 16 3.88 -7.11 -3.36
CA ASP A 16 5.14 -7.72 -3.79
C ASP A 16 5.64 -7.09 -5.11
N GLY A 17 4.72 -6.73 -6.02
CA GLY A 17 5.03 -6.01 -7.25
C GLY A 17 5.59 -4.61 -7.00
N MET A 18 4.95 -3.84 -6.10
CA MET A 18 5.48 -2.54 -5.68
C MET A 18 6.85 -2.65 -5.00
N ALA A 19 7.04 -3.65 -4.15
CA ALA A 19 8.33 -3.93 -3.53
C ALA A 19 9.42 -4.26 -4.57
N ALA A 20 9.10 -5.06 -5.59
CA ALA A 20 10.01 -5.36 -6.68
C ALA A 20 10.38 -4.13 -7.50
N ILE A 21 9.42 -3.21 -7.73
CA ILE A 21 9.68 -1.93 -8.42
C ILE A 21 10.68 -1.08 -7.62
N VAL A 22 10.42 -0.89 -6.32
CA VAL A 22 11.30 -0.10 -5.45
C VAL A 22 12.70 -0.73 -5.36
N ALA A 23 12.78 -2.05 -5.23
CA ALA A 23 14.04 -2.79 -5.26
C ALA A 23 14.82 -2.61 -6.58
N GLY A 24 14.12 -2.67 -7.72
CA GLY A 24 14.74 -2.50 -9.05
C GLY A 24 15.19 -1.07 -9.34
N LEU A 25 14.52 -0.07 -8.77
CA LEU A 25 14.93 1.33 -8.86
C LEU A 25 16.10 1.67 -7.92
N GLY A 26 16.24 0.93 -6.82
CA GLY A 26 17.29 1.15 -5.82
C GLY A 26 17.16 2.50 -5.09
N ASP A 27 18.12 2.79 -4.21
CA ASP A 27 18.10 3.98 -3.37
C ASP A 27 18.13 5.29 -4.20
N ASP A 28 18.81 5.25 -5.34
CA ASP A 28 19.01 6.41 -6.22
C ASP A 28 17.70 6.89 -6.85
N LEU A 29 16.85 5.96 -7.31
CA LEU A 29 15.66 6.30 -8.10
C LEU A 29 14.34 6.09 -7.35
N ALA A 30 14.29 5.25 -6.31
CA ALA A 30 13.05 4.99 -5.57
C ALA A 30 12.48 6.24 -4.87
N ASN A 31 13.35 7.19 -4.54
CA ASN A 31 12.99 8.45 -3.90
C ASN A 31 12.67 9.58 -4.89
N VAL A 32 12.90 9.35 -6.20
CA VAL A 32 12.71 10.36 -7.25
C VAL A 32 11.23 10.49 -7.60
N ARG A 33 10.79 11.74 -7.80
CA ARG A 33 9.48 12.06 -8.38
C ARG A 33 9.68 12.34 -9.87
N PRO A 34 8.96 11.68 -10.79
CA PRO A 34 9.04 12.03 -12.20
C PRO A 34 8.50 13.46 -12.41
N PRO A 35 8.86 14.14 -13.52
CA PRO A 35 8.42 15.50 -13.83
C PRO A 35 6.95 15.56 -14.30
N LEU A 36 6.07 14.92 -13.53
CA LEU A 36 4.63 14.88 -13.70
C LEU A 36 4.00 15.66 -12.53
N PRO A 37 3.22 16.72 -12.78
CA PRO A 37 2.58 17.48 -11.70
C PRO A 37 1.78 16.57 -10.75
N GLY A 38 2.04 16.68 -9.46
CA GLY A 38 1.37 15.88 -8.42
C GLY A 38 1.89 14.44 -8.25
N ALA A 39 2.95 14.03 -8.95
CA ALA A 39 3.51 12.70 -8.79
C ALA A 39 4.15 12.50 -7.39
N ASN A 40 4.00 11.28 -6.89
CA ASN A 40 4.72 10.76 -5.73
C ASN A 40 6.03 10.09 -6.17
N SER A 41 6.91 9.82 -5.21
CA SER A 41 8.01 8.86 -5.41
C SER A 41 7.51 7.43 -5.18
N PRO A 42 8.11 6.42 -5.83
CA PRO A 42 7.85 5.01 -5.53
C PRO A 42 7.98 4.67 -4.04
N TYR A 43 8.99 5.22 -3.36
CA TYR A 43 9.20 5.04 -1.91
C TYR A 43 8.01 5.56 -1.09
N ALA A 44 7.58 6.80 -1.33
CA ALA A 44 6.47 7.41 -0.60
C ALA A 44 5.16 6.66 -0.88
N LEU A 45 4.94 6.22 -2.13
CA LEU A 45 3.73 5.50 -2.50
C LEU A 45 3.66 4.10 -1.87
N LEU A 46 4.79 3.40 -1.75
CA LEU A 46 4.86 2.12 -1.03
C LEU A 46 4.63 2.33 0.49
N THR A 47 5.24 3.38 1.07
CA THR A 47 5.02 3.75 2.48
C THR A 47 3.54 4.01 2.76
N HIS A 48 2.86 4.73 1.86
CA HIS A 48 1.43 4.96 1.93
C HIS A 48 0.62 3.64 1.94
N CYS A 49 0.96 2.71 1.05
CA CYS A 49 0.30 1.40 0.98
C CYS A 49 0.47 0.58 2.27
N LEU A 50 1.64 0.67 2.92
CA LEU A 50 1.86 0.06 4.24
C LEU A 50 0.99 0.72 5.32
N GLY A 51 0.82 2.04 5.26
CA GLY A 51 -0.10 2.79 6.10
C GLY A 51 -1.57 2.36 5.91
N VAL A 52 -1.99 2.14 4.66
CA VAL A 52 -3.32 1.59 4.31
C VAL A 52 -3.53 0.21 4.95
N VAL A 53 -2.58 -0.73 4.77
CA VAL A 53 -2.66 -2.08 5.36
C VAL A 53 -2.73 -2.01 6.88
N SER A 54 -1.84 -1.23 7.51
CA SER A 54 -1.78 -1.07 8.97
C SER A 54 -3.09 -0.52 9.55
N TYR A 55 -3.68 0.48 8.89
CA TYR A 55 -4.92 1.10 9.34
C TYR A 55 -6.14 0.22 9.09
N TRP A 56 -6.36 -0.24 7.86
CA TRP A 56 -7.59 -0.95 7.53
C TRP A 56 -7.60 -2.40 8.04
N ALA A 57 -6.55 -3.17 7.74
CA ALA A 57 -6.47 -4.55 8.24
C ALA A 57 -6.07 -4.58 9.72
N GLY A 58 -5.07 -3.78 10.12
CA GLY A 58 -4.58 -3.83 11.50
C GLY A 58 -5.48 -3.16 12.52
N HIS A 59 -5.83 -1.90 12.32
CA HIS A 59 -6.64 -1.17 13.28
C HIS A 59 -8.13 -1.52 13.18
N LEU A 60 -8.71 -1.42 11.98
CA LEU A 60 -10.16 -1.56 11.82
C LEU A 60 -10.63 -3.01 11.85
N VAL A 61 -9.91 -3.95 11.23
CA VAL A 61 -10.28 -5.38 11.22
C VAL A 61 -9.77 -6.11 12.47
N ALA A 62 -8.47 -6.00 12.77
CA ALA A 62 -7.86 -6.74 13.88
C ALA A 62 -7.91 -6.01 15.23
N GLY A 63 -8.30 -4.73 15.28
CA GLY A 63 -8.46 -3.98 16.53
C GLY A 63 -7.14 -3.53 17.16
N ARG A 64 -6.02 -3.51 16.41
CA ARG A 64 -4.73 -3.09 16.94
C ARG A 64 -4.63 -1.57 17.11
N GLY A 65 -3.91 -1.14 18.14
CA GLY A 65 -3.51 0.26 18.28
C GLY A 65 -2.46 0.62 17.23
N ILE A 66 -2.60 1.79 16.60
CA ILE A 66 -1.65 2.29 15.61
C ILE A 66 -1.40 3.78 15.85
N ALA A 67 -0.20 4.24 15.52
CA ALA A 67 0.11 5.65 15.36
C ALA A 67 0.36 5.88 13.87
N ARG A 68 -0.59 6.55 13.18
CA ARG A 68 -0.52 6.80 11.74
C ARG A 68 -0.55 8.30 11.50
N ASP A 69 0.47 8.78 10.78
CA ASP A 69 0.50 10.11 10.20
C ASP A 69 0.40 9.96 8.68
N ARG A 70 -0.80 10.20 8.14
CA ARG A 70 -1.08 10.01 6.72
C ARG A 70 -0.34 11.04 5.85
N ASP A 71 -0.17 12.26 6.33
CA ASP A 71 0.45 13.32 5.53
C ASP A 71 1.96 13.09 5.42
N ALA A 72 2.57 12.55 6.47
CA ALA A 72 3.97 12.13 6.46
C ALA A 72 4.25 11.01 5.43
N GLU A 73 3.28 10.12 5.13
CA GLU A 73 3.45 9.03 4.15
C GLU A 73 3.83 9.56 2.76
N PHE A 74 3.26 10.68 2.33
CA PHE A 74 3.49 11.27 1.00
C PHE A 74 4.77 12.10 0.88
N THR A 75 5.48 12.29 1.99
CA THR A 75 6.80 12.94 2.02
C THR A 75 7.91 11.98 2.47
N ALA A 76 7.58 10.72 2.72
CA ALA A 76 8.52 9.69 3.13
C ALA A 76 9.61 9.45 2.08
N ALA A 77 10.84 9.31 2.56
CA ALA A 77 12.03 9.00 1.78
C ALA A 77 13.02 8.24 2.66
N GLY A 78 13.86 7.40 2.06
CA GLY A 78 14.83 6.62 2.80
C GLY A 78 15.49 5.51 1.97
N PRO A 79 16.32 4.67 2.63
CA PRO A 79 16.91 3.50 2.02
C PRO A 79 15.85 2.43 1.73
N VAL A 80 15.96 1.77 0.58
CA VAL A 80 15.03 0.74 0.12
C VAL A 80 15.05 -0.49 1.01
N GLY A 81 16.21 -0.90 1.52
CA GLY A 81 16.37 -2.12 2.33
C GLY A 81 15.37 -2.20 3.50
N PRO A 82 15.37 -1.23 4.44
CA PRO A 82 14.42 -1.20 5.54
C PRO A 82 12.95 -1.18 5.10
N LEU A 83 12.62 -0.47 4.01
CA LEU A 83 11.26 -0.45 3.49
C LEU A 83 10.80 -1.84 3.01
N LEU A 84 11.69 -2.63 2.40
CA LEU A 84 11.39 -4.01 1.99
C LEU A 84 11.18 -4.94 3.20
N GLU A 85 11.92 -4.73 4.29
CA GLU A 85 11.71 -5.47 5.55
C GLU A 85 10.32 -5.15 6.14
N GLU A 86 9.90 -3.88 6.09
CA GLU A 86 8.56 -3.47 6.52
C GLU A 86 7.47 -4.11 5.67
N VAL A 87 7.66 -4.21 4.34
CA VAL A 87 6.75 -4.92 3.44
C VAL A 87 6.61 -6.39 3.83
N ALA A 88 7.73 -7.10 4.03
CA ALA A 88 7.70 -8.51 4.39
C ALA A 88 6.93 -8.74 5.69
N ALA A 89 7.18 -7.89 6.69
CA ALA A 89 6.48 -7.96 7.96
C ALA A 89 4.98 -7.57 7.82
N ALA A 90 4.63 -6.57 7.01
CA ALA A 90 3.25 -6.20 6.73
C ALA A 90 2.47 -7.32 6.04
N ARG A 91 3.10 -8.03 5.09
CA ARG A 91 2.53 -9.18 4.38
C ARG A 91 2.22 -10.33 5.34
N ALA A 92 3.14 -10.65 6.26
CA ALA A 92 2.92 -11.68 7.26
C ALA A 92 1.72 -11.32 8.17
N ARG A 93 1.68 -10.08 8.66
CA ARG A 93 0.60 -9.56 9.52
C ARG A 93 -0.75 -9.56 8.80
N LEU A 94 -0.80 -9.13 7.54
CA LEU A 94 -2.03 -9.15 6.74
C LEU A 94 -2.58 -10.57 6.60
N ALA A 95 -1.72 -11.57 6.42
CA ALA A 95 -2.15 -12.97 6.36
C ALA A 95 -2.76 -13.47 7.67
N GLU A 96 -2.24 -13.04 8.82
CA GLU A 96 -2.83 -13.33 10.12
C GLU A 96 -4.19 -12.64 10.29
N ASP A 97 -4.29 -11.37 9.89
CA ASP A 97 -5.52 -10.58 9.99
C ASP A 97 -6.65 -11.17 9.16
N VAL A 98 -6.37 -11.52 7.90
CA VAL A 98 -7.36 -12.07 6.96
C VAL A 98 -7.92 -13.38 7.51
N ARG A 99 -7.05 -14.29 7.97
CA ARG A 99 -7.50 -15.59 8.51
C ARG A 99 -8.28 -15.48 9.81
N ALA A 100 -8.07 -14.40 10.58
CA ALA A 100 -8.77 -14.14 11.83
C ALA A 100 -10.05 -13.30 11.64
N ALA A 101 -10.28 -12.76 10.44
CA ALA A 101 -11.41 -11.89 10.16
C ALA A 101 -12.71 -12.69 10.03
N ASP A 102 -13.80 -12.07 10.45
CA ASP A 102 -15.16 -12.48 10.06
C ASP A 102 -15.67 -11.44 9.05
N PRO A 103 -15.75 -11.77 7.74
CA PRO A 103 -16.12 -10.82 6.70
C PRO A 103 -17.48 -10.13 6.92
N ALA A 104 -18.41 -10.79 7.62
CA ALA A 104 -19.74 -10.27 7.90
C ALA A 104 -19.79 -9.46 9.20
N ALA A 105 -18.80 -9.60 10.08
CA ALA A 105 -18.74 -8.84 11.33
C ALA A 105 -18.43 -7.37 11.09
N ARG A 106 -18.86 -6.55 12.04
CA ARG A 106 -18.52 -5.12 12.13
C ARG A 106 -17.03 -4.93 12.34
N LEU A 107 -16.53 -3.75 11.97
CA LEU A 107 -15.18 -3.32 12.32
C LEU A 107 -14.98 -3.31 13.84
N ARG A 108 -13.77 -3.67 14.27
CA ARG A 108 -13.34 -3.60 15.68
C ARG A 108 -12.89 -2.19 16.06
N GLY A 109 -12.32 -1.45 15.11
CA GLY A 109 -11.97 -0.04 15.25
C GLY A 109 -13.03 0.90 14.67
N THR A 110 -12.95 2.18 15.03
CA THR A 110 -13.83 3.22 14.48
C THR A 110 -13.15 3.91 13.30
N PRO A 111 -13.70 3.82 12.08
CA PRO A 111 -13.13 4.50 10.93
C PRO A 111 -13.27 6.02 11.10
N SER A 112 -12.25 6.77 10.64
CA SER A 112 -12.34 8.22 10.55
C SER A 112 -13.53 8.64 9.66
N PRO A 113 -14.26 9.72 10.01
CA PRO A 113 -15.40 10.20 9.22
C PRO A 113 -15.08 10.48 7.75
N ALA A 114 -13.85 10.86 7.44
CA ALA A 114 -13.39 11.13 6.08
C ALA A 114 -13.40 9.88 5.17
N PHE A 115 -13.48 8.69 5.75
CA PHE A 115 -13.49 7.41 5.05
C PHE A 115 -14.83 6.67 5.18
N LEU A 116 -15.85 7.32 5.76
CA LEU A 116 -17.21 6.81 5.72
C LEU A 116 -17.70 7.00 4.28
N GLY A 117 -17.80 5.88 3.55
CA GLY A 117 -18.35 5.84 2.19
C GLY A 117 -19.86 6.13 2.17
N PRO A 118 -20.64 5.50 1.27
CA PRO A 118 -22.10 5.66 1.29
C PRO A 118 -22.69 5.26 2.65
N ASP A 119 -23.90 5.74 2.97
CA ASP A 119 -24.59 5.48 4.25
C ASP A 119 -24.94 3.99 4.43
N ARG A 120 -23.93 3.20 4.79
CA ARG A 120 -23.97 1.77 5.08
C ARG A 120 -22.93 1.43 6.13
N GLU A 121 -23.22 0.40 6.91
CA GLU A 121 -22.26 -0.13 7.87
C GLU A 121 -21.07 -0.80 7.16
N LEU A 122 -19.85 -0.45 7.58
CA LEU A 122 -18.63 -1.12 7.13
C LEU A 122 -18.42 -2.41 7.92
N THR A 123 -18.17 -3.50 7.19
CA THR A 123 -17.79 -4.79 7.74
C THR A 123 -16.28 -5.02 7.58
N GLN A 124 -15.75 -6.02 8.28
CA GLN A 124 -14.34 -6.42 8.11
C GLN A 124 -14.04 -6.82 6.67
N GLY A 125 -14.97 -7.52 6.00
CA GLY A 125 -14.82 -7.86 4.57
C GLY A 125 -14.76 -6.64 3.67
N SER A 126 -15.56 -5.59 3.95
CA SER A 126 -15.50 -4.35 3.17
C SER A 126 -14.19 -3.58 3.36
N ALA A 127 -13.62 -3.59 4.58
CA ALA A 127 -12.32 -3.00 4.86
C ALA A 127 -11.19 -3.76 4.16
N LEU A 128 -11.21 -5.09 4.18
CA LEU A 128 -10.24 -5.91 3.44
C LEU A 128 -10.37 -5.69 1.92
N MET A 129 -11.59 -5.59 1.39
CA MET A 129 -11.79 -5.26 -0.02
C MET A 129 -11.16 -3.91 -0.39
N HIS A 130 -11.31 -2.91 0.48
CA HIS A 130 -10.70 -1.60 0.27
C HIS A 130 -9.15 -1.63 0.36
N VAL A 131 -8.58 -2.47 1.23
CA VAL A 131 -7.12 -2.73 1.21
C VAL A 131 -6.67 -3.26 -0.15
N TYR A 132 -7.39 -4.23 -0.72
CA TYR A 132 -7.05 -4.75 -2.04
C TYR A 132 -7.20 -3.68 -3.14
N GLU A 133 -8.29 -2.91 -3.11
CA GLU A 133 -8.55 -1.80 -4.03
C GLU A 133 -7.38 -0.81 -4.07
N GLU A 134 -6.95 -0.30 -2.91
CA GLU A 134 -5.86 0.67 -2.80
C GLU A 134 -4.53 0.08 -3.27
N LEU A 135 -4.22 -1.16 -2.87
CA LEU A 135 -2.98 -1.83 -3.28
C LEU A 135 -2.93 -2.05 -4.79
N ALA A 136 -4.02 -2.53 -5.41
CA ALA A 136 -4.08 -2.76 -6.84
C ALA A 136 -4.00 -1.43 -7.63
N GLN A 137 -4.70 -0.39 -7.17
CA GLN A 137 -4.67 0.94 -7.76
C GLN A 137 -3.25 1.52 -7.72
N HIS A 138 -2.61 1.50 -6.56
CA HIS A 138 -1.29 2.10 -6.40
C HIS A 138 -0.17 1.27 -7.00
N HIS A 139 -0.32 -0.05 -7.12
CA HIS A 139 0.60 -0.87 -7.90
C HIS A 139 0.63 -0.42 -9.37
N GLY A 140 -0.52 -0.26 -10.02
CA GLY A 140 -0.59 0.25 -11.39
C GLY A 140 -0.04 1.68 -11.52
N GLN A 141 -0.32 2.55 -10.54
CA GLN A 141 0.29 3.88 -10.49
C GLN A 141 1.83 3.79 -10.42
N MET A 142 2.37 2.88 -9.60
CA MET A 142 3.82 2.72 -9.42
C MET A 142 4.51 2.15 -10.65
N GLU A 143 3.86 1.28 -11.43
CA GLU A 143 4.36 0.83 -12.73
C GLU A 143 4.59 2.03 -13.67
N ILE A 144 3.64 2.96 -13.73
CA ILE A 144 3.77 4.19 -14.53
C ILE A 144 4.86 5.12 -13.98
N LEU A 145 4.97 5.26 -12.65
CA LEU A 145 6.03 6.07 -12.03
C LEU A 145 7.42 5.52 -12.40
N ARG A 146 7.62 4.20 -12.29
CA ARG A 146 8.87 3.52 -12.69
C ARG A 146 9.21 3.82 -14.14
N ASP A 147 8.26 3.62 -15.05
CA ASP A 147 8.51 3.78 -16.48
C ASP A 147 8.84 5.22 -16.84
N ALA A 148 8.17 6.20 -16.21
CA ALA A 148 8.44 7.62 -16.38
C ALA A 148 9.83 8.02 -15.86
N ILE A 149 10.24 7.53 -14.68
CA ILE A 149 11.57 7.79 -14.11
C ILE A 149 12.66 7.23 -15.03
N LEU A 150 12.52 5.96 -15.46
CA LEU A 150 13.49 5.31 -16.34
C LEU A 150 13.55 5.98 -17.73
N ALA A 151 12.44 6.52 -18.23
CA ALA A 151 12.43 7.29 -19.46
C ALA A 151 13.19 8.62 -19.32
N GLY A 152 13.02 9.32 -18.19
CA GLY A 152 13.76 10.55 -17.88
C GLY A 152 15.27 10.34 -17.85
N GLN A 153 15.73 9.26 -17.21
CA GLN A 153 17.15 8.91 -17.15
C GLN A 153 17.77 8.68 -18.54
N ARG A 154 17.03 8.05 -19.46
CA ARG A 154 17.51 7.83 -20.83
C ARG A 154 17.61 9.13 -21.64
N ALA A 155 16.68 10.06 -21.41
CA ALA A 155 16.69 11.36 -22.08
C ALA A 155 17.89 12.20 -21.63
N GLU A 156 18.24 12.18 -20.35
CA GLU A 156 19.43 12.86 -19.81
C GLU A 156 20.74 12.23 -20.29
N ALA A 157 20.75 10.93 -20.59
CA ALA A 157 21.93 10.21 -21.07
C ALA A 157 22.19 10.33 -22.58
N THR A 158 21.27 10.93 -23.36
CA THR A 158 21.43 11.11 -24.81
C THR A 158 21.99 12.52 -25.09
N PRO A 159 23.22 12.65 -25.62
CA PRO A 159 23.88 13.93 -25.87
C PRO A 159 23.28 14.75 -27.02
#